data_AF-A0A7J6N4N2-F1
#
_entry.id   AF-A0A7J6N4N2-F1
#
_cell.length_a   1.000
_cell.length_b   1.000
_cell.length_c   1.000
_cell.angle_alpha   90.00
_cell.angle_beta   90.00
_cell.angle_gamma   90.00
#
_symmetry.space_group_name_H-M   'P 1'
#
loop_
_entity.id
_entity.type
_entity.pdbx_description
1 polymer ?
#
loop_
_entity_poly.entity_id
_entity_poly.type
_entity_poly.pdbx_seq_one_letter_code
_entity_poly.pdbx_strand_id
1 'polypeptide(L)'
;AFLLDVRLQASDFLHHPEFTWWSKQGPVAAIDKLIVEFCAWRNLRPLKLVLIGPPASGKTFYAAKIAESYRLVHITVGPVVQEALARGKKVKAMVDPEAQESDAEPVDVESLDDRDRFSLNLLDQWEELQGTQPNPRLPAPMICKAIRYELEGRNACKFRG
;
A
#
# COMPACT_ATOMS: atom_id res chain seq x y z
N ALA A 1 -42.77 -2.90 -7.22
CA ALA A 1 -41.74 -3.90 -6.91
C ALA A 1 -42.25 -4.71 -5.73
N PHE A 2 -42.42 -6.03 -5.88
CA PHE A 2 -42.89 -6.89 -4.80
C PHE A 2 -41.67 -7.39 -4.00
N LEU A 3 -41.62 -7.07 -2.71
CA LEU A 3 -40.64 -7.63 -1.77
C LEU A 3 -41.19 -8.98 -1.28
N LEU A 4 -40.41 -10.04 -1.47
CA LEU A 4 -40.72 -11.37 -0.94
C LEU A 4 -39.94 -11.54 0.37
N ASP A 5 -40.66 -11.61 1.48
CA ASP A 5 -40.09 -11.93 2.79
C ASP A 5 -39.90 -13.44 2.90
N VAL A 6 -38.66 -13.91 2.68
CA VAL A 6 -38.31 -15.32 2.80
C VAL A 6 -37.88 -15.58 4.24
N ARG A 7 -38.75 -16.27 4.99
CA ARG A 7 -38.41 -16.76 6.33
C ARG A 7 -37.50 -17.99 6.20
N LEU A 8 -36.23 -17.81 6.55
CA LEU A 8 -35.27 -18.91 6.64
C LEU A 8 -35.34 -19.51 8.04
N GLN A 9 -35.56 -20.82 8.12
CA GLN A 9 -35.44 -21.59 9.36
C GLN A 9 -34.24 -22.53 9.23
N ALA A 10 -33.39 -22.57 10.24
CA ALA A 10 -32.28 -23.51 10.29
C ALA A 10 -32.81 -24.94 10.40
N SER A 11 -32.22 -25.86 9.65
CA SER A 11 -32.52 -27.29 9.76
C SER A 11 -32.00 -27.84 11.10
N ASP A 12 -32.71 -28.82 11.67
CA ASP A 12 -32.34 -29.52 12.92
C ASP A 12 -30.91 -30.07 12.88
N PHE A 13 -30.42 -30.43 11.69
CA PHE A 13 -29.05 -30.89 11.47
C PHE A 13 -27.98 -29.88 11.93
N LEU A 14 -28.23 -28.58 11.76
CA LEU A 14 -27.30 -27.52 12.15
C LEU A 14 -27.17 -27.37 13.67
N HIS A 15 -28.10 -27.96 14.42
CA HIS A 15 -28.12 -28.00 15.89
C HIS A 15 -27.53 -29.31 16.44
N HIS A 16 -27.14 -30.26 15.59
CA HIS A 16 -26.58 -31.52 16.02
C HIS A 16 -25.23 -31.29 16.75
N PRO A 17 -24.96 -31.98 17.88
CA PRO A 17 -23.74 -31.77 18.66
C PRO A 17 -22.46 -32.12 17.89
N GLU A 18 -22.54 -33.02 16.91
CA GLU A 18 -21.41 -33.37 16.04
C GLU A 18 -21.19 -32.36 14.90
N PHE A 19 -22.15 -31.46 14.64
CA PHE A 19 -22.03 -30.47 13.58
C PHE A 19 -21.07 -29.34 14.01
N THR A 20 -19.89 -29.33 13.39
CA THR A 20 -18.86 -28.34 13.69
C THR A 20 -18.92 -27.19 12.68
N TRP A 21 -19.42 -26.05 13.14
CA TRP A 21 -19.40 -24.80 12.39
C TRP A 21 -17.97 -24.35 12.08
N TRP A 22 -17.69 -24.10 10.80
CA TRP A 22 -16.39 -23.58 10.36
C TRP A 22 -16.14 -22.14 10.82
N SER A 23 -17.21 -21.32 10.86
CA SER A 23 -17.22 -19.99 11.47
C SER A 23 -18.56 -19.74 12.19
N LYS A 24 -18.58 -19.94 13.51
CA LYS A 24 -19.76 -19.65 14.36
C LYS A 24 -20.07 -18.16 14.44
N GLN A 25 -19.05 -17.31 14.29
CA GLN A 25 -19.17 -15.85 14.39
C GLN A 25 -19.59 -15.20 13.05
N GLY A 26 -19.80 -16.01 12.01
CA GLY A 26 -20.17 -15.56 10.68
C GLY A 26 -18.98 -15.31 9.74
N PRO A 27 -19.25 -15.11 8.44
CA PRO A 27 -18.20 -15.01 7.42
C PRO A 27 -17.35 -13.74 7.57
N VAL A 28 -17.95 -12.64 8.05
CA VAL A 28 -17.23 -11.36 8.23
C VAL A 28 -16.17 -11.48 9.34
N ALA A 29 -16.53 -12.10 10.47
CA ALA A 29 -15.60 -12.28 11.59
C ALA A 29 -14.46 -13.27 11.27
N ALA A 30 -14.69 -14.22 10.36
CA ALA A 30 -13.71 -15.22 9.94
C ALA A 30 -13.11 -14.94 8.56
N ILE A 31 -13.23 -13.72 8.03
CA ILE A 31 -12.85 -13.42 6.65
C ILE A 31 -11.37 -13.70 6.36
N ASP A 32 -10.48 -13.40 7.32
CA ASP A 32 -9.04 -13.61 7.16
C ASP A 32 -8.70 -15.11 7.01
N LYS A 33 -9.36 -15.96 7.82
CA LYS A 33 -9.21 -17.42 7.74
C LYS A 33 -9.74 -17.96 6.40
N LEU A 34 -10.91 -17.49 5.98
CA LEU A 34 -11.51 -17.86 4.69
C LEU A 34 -10.62 -17.45 3.52
N ILE A 35 -9.97 -16.29 3.56
CA ILE A 35 -9.04 -15.84 2.52
C ILE A 35 -7.85 -16.79 2.42
N VAL A 36 -7.23 -17.15 3.55
CA VAL A 36 -6.08 -18.07 3.57
C VAL A 36 -6.46 -19.43 2.98
N GLU A 37 -7.57 -20.00 3.42
CA GLU A 37 -8.05 -21.30 2.95
C GLU A 37 -8.41 -21.25 1.47
N PHE A 38 -9.12 -20.21 1.03
CA PHE A 38 -9.46 -20.01 -0.36
C PHE A 38 -8.21 -19.90 -1.25
N CYS A 39 -7.23 -19.10 -0.83
CA CYS A 39 -5.95 -18.98 -1.54
C CYS A 39 -5.20 -20.31 -1.61
N ALA A 40 -5.15 -21.07 -0.51
CA ALA A 40 -4.51 -22.37 -0.47
C ALA A 40 -5.21 -23.40 -1.36
N TRP A 41 -6.53 -23.52 -1.26
CA TRP A 41 -7.32 -24.51 -1.98
C TRP A 41 -7.38 -24.23 -3.48
N ARG A 42 -7.43 -22.95 -3.87
CA ARG A 42 -7.38 -22.54 -5.28
C ARG A 42 -5.96 -22.44 -5.82
N ASN A 43 -4.94 -22.69 -4.99
CA ASN A 43 -3.54 -22.55 -5.32
C ASN A 43 -3.23 -21.18 -5.97
N LEU A 44 -3.82 -20.12 -5.42
CA LEU A 44 -3.65 -18.76 -5.89
C LEU A 44 -2.24 -18.29 -5.52
N ARG A 45 -1.37 -18.19 -6.53
CA ARG A 45 -0.01 -17.67 -6.38
C ARG A 45 0.05 -16.23 -6.89
N PRO A 46 0.80 -15.33 -6.22
CA PRO A 46 0.98 -13.96 -6.71
C PRO A 46 1.56 -13.96 -8.13
N LEU A 47 0.82 -13.38 -9.08
CA LEU A 47 1.27 -13.25 -10.46
C LEU A 47 2.21 -12.06 -10.57
N LYS A 48 3.47 -12.31 -10.94
CA LYS A 48 4.48 -11.28 -11.20
C LYS A 48 4.66 -11.13 -12.70
N LEU A 49 4.23 -10.00 -13.25
CA LEU A 49 4.36 -9.68 -14.68
C LEU A 49 5.37 -8.56 -14.86
N VAL A 50 6.26 -8.71 -15.84
CA VAL A 50 7.21 -7.67 -16.25
C VAL A 50 7.01 -7.41 -17.74
N LEU A 51 6.67 -6.17 -18.10
CA LEU A 51 6.53 -5.74 -19.49
C LEU A 51 7.87 -5.18 -19.98
N ILE A 52 8.49 -5.86 -20.95
CA ILE A 52 9.82 -5.51 -21.49
C ILE A 52 9.68 -5.13 -22.96
N GLY A 53 10.49 -4.18 -23.44
CA GLY A 53 10.49 -3.72 -24.83
C GLY A 53 11.15 -2.35 -25.01
N PRO A 54 11.42 -1.94 -26.27
CA PRO A 54 12.11 -0.68 -26.59
C PRO A 54 11.31 0.56 -26.15
N PRO A 55 11.94 1.71 -25.91
CA PRO A 55 11.22 2.94 -25.57
C PRO A 55 10.14 3.25 -26.62
N ALA A 56 9.05 3.89 -26.21
CA ALA A 56 7.87 4.18 -27.05
C ALA A 56 7.08 2.96 -27.60
N SER A 57 7.41 1.72 -27.23
CA SER A 57 6.64 0.52 -27.63
C SER A 57 5.24 0.37 -26.99
N GLY A 58 4.76 1.38 -26.26
CA GLY A 58 3.45 1.34 -25.60
C GLY A 58 3.37 0.51 -24.30
N LYS A 59 4.48 0.10 -23.68
CA LYS A 59 4.48 -0.67 -22.41
C LYS A 59 3.59 -0.05 -21.34
N THR A 60 3.74 1.25 -21.11
CA THR A 60 2.95 1.99 -20.11
C THR A 60 1.46 2.02 -20.45
N PHE A 61 1.12 2.11 -21.74
CA PHE A 61 -0.27 2.09 -22.20
C PHE A 61 -0.94 0.73 -21.91
N TYR A 62 -0.28 -0.37 -22.26
CA TYR A 62 -0.80 -1.70 -21.97
C TYR A 62 -0.82 -2.02 -20.47
N ALA A 63 0.17 -1.56 -19.69
CA ALA A 63 0.18 -1.69 -18.24
C ALA A 63 -1.07 -1.04 -17.60
N ALA A 64 -1.41 0.18 -18.04
CA ALA A 64 -2.58 0.90 -17.57
C ALA A 64 -3.88 0.18 -17.96
N LYS A 65 -3.97 -0.34 -19.20
CA LYS A 65 -5.15 -1.10 -19.67
C LYS A 65 -5.36 -2.42 -18.91
N ILE A 66 -4.28 -3.12 -18.58
CA ILE A 66 -4.34 -4.33 -17.73
C ILE A 66 -4.84 -3.96 -16.34
N ALA A 67 -4.30 -2.88 -15.74
CA ALA A 67 -4.72 -2.45 -14.42
C ALA A 67 -6.22 -2.08 -14.39
N GLU A 68 -6.71 -1.36 -15.40
CA GLU A 68 -8.13 -1.02 -15.55
C GLU A 68 -9.02 -2.27 -15.68
N SER A 69 -8.64 -3.21 -16.55
CA SER A 69 -9.44 -4.41 -16.86
C SER A 69 -9.59 -5.34 -15.66
N TYR A 70 -8.55 -5.48 -14.85
CA TYR A 70 -8.53 -6.32 -13.66
C TYR A 70 -8.83 -5.57 -12.35
N ARG A 71 -9.21 -4.28 -12.43
CA ARG A 71 -9.44 -3.40 -11.27
C ARG A 71 -8.27 -3.40 -10.28
N LEU A 72 -7.05 -3.39 -10.82
CA LEU A 72 -5.81 -3.33 -10.05
C LEU A 72 -5.39 -1.88 -9.82
N VAL A 73 -4.71 -1.65 -8.70
CA VAL A 73 -4.09 -0.35 -8.42
C VAL A 73 -2.85 -0.18 -9.32
N HIS A 74 -2.87 0.83 -10.18
CA HIS A 74 -1.71 1.17 -11.02
C HIS A 74 -0.76 2.10 -10.28
N ILE A 75 0.45 1.63 -9.97
CA ILE A 75 1.46 2.37 -9.19
C ILE A 75 2.66 2.67 -10.08
N THR A 76 3.05 3.94 -10.13
CA THR A 76 4.26 4.39 -10.84
C THR A 76 5.27 4.94 -9.84
N VAL A 77 6.55 4.60 -10.01
CA VAL A 77 7.62 4.95 -9.06
C VAL A 77 7.81 6.47 -8.93
N GLY A 78 7.77 7.20 -10.05
CA GLY A 78 8.02 8.66 -10.07
C GLY A 78 7.10 9.44 -9.11
N PRO A 79 5.77 9.34 -9.25
CA PRO A 79 4.82 10.00 -8.35
C PRO A 79 5.01 9.60 -6.88
N VAL A 80 5.25 8.31 -6.59
CA VAL A 80 5.45 7.81 -5.21
C VAL A 80 6.68 8.46 -4.57
N VAL A 81 7.79 8.55 -5.31
CA VAL A 81 9.02 9.18 -4.81
C VAL A 81 8.82 10.69 -4.65
N GLN A 82 8.16 11.36 -5.59
CA GLN A 82 7.88 12.80 -5.50
C GLN A 82 7.02 13.14 -4.28
N GLU A 83 6.03 12.31 -3.97
CA GLU A 83 5.19 12.50 -2.80
C GLU A 83 5.96 12.30 -1.49
N ALA A 84 6.80 11.27 -1.42
CA ALA A 84 7.66 11.04 -0.26
C ALA A 84 8.65 12.22 -0.04
N LEU A 85 9.23 12.76 -1.11
CA LEU A 85 10.09 13.95 -1.04
C LEU A 85 9.31 15.20 -0.62
N ALA A 86 8.09 15.40 -1.13
CA ALA A 86 7.24 16.52 -0.75
C ALA A 86 6.84 16.46 0.73
N ARG A 87 6.57 15.24 1.25
CA ARG A 87 6.36 15.01 2.68
C ARG A 87 7.61 15.35 3.48
N GLY A 88 8.78 14.89 3.06
CA GLY A 88 10.06 15.22 3.70
C GLY A 88 10.28 16.73 3.83
N LYS A 89 9.94 17.52 2.80
CA LYS A 89 10.07 18.99 2.85
C LYS A 89 9.16 19.62 3.88
N LYS A 90 7.94 19.10 4.04
CA LYS A 90 6.99 19.57 5.08
C LYS A 90 7.52 19.26 6.47
N VAL A 91 8.01 18.04 6.68
CA VAL A 91 8.57 17.61 7.97
C VAL A 91 9.82 18.44 8.31
N LYS A 92 10.71 18.70 7.34
CA LYS A 92 11.90 19.54 7.53
C LYS A 92 11.53 20.96 8.00
N ALA A 93 10.48 21.55 7.44
CA ALA A 93 9.96 22.84 7.88
C ALA A 93 9.33 22.83 9.29
N MET A 94 8.85 21.67 9.78
CA MET A 94 8.32 21.52 11.14
C MET A 94 9.42 21.29 12.18
N VAL A 95 10.54 20.68 11.77
CA VAL A 95 11.70 20.42 12.63
C VAL A 95 12.56 21.68 12.76
N ASP A 96 12.81 22.37 11.65
CA ASP A 96 13.62 23.60 11.59
C ASP A 96 12.77 24.79 11.06
N PRO A 97 11.96 25.44 11.92
CA PRO A 97 11.12 26.57 11.54
C PRO A 97 11.92 27.82 11.15
N GLU A 98 13.21 27.92 11.51
CA GLU A 98 14.07 29.07 11.14
C GLU A 98 14.29 29.20 9.62
N ALA A 99 14.04 28.15 8.83
CA ALA A 99 14.14 28.20 7.38
C ALA A 99 12.91 28.79 6.66
N GLN A 100 11.78 28.94 7.36
CA GLN A 100 10.53 29.52 6.84
C GLN A 100 9.81 30.27 7.96
N GLU A 101 9.79 31.62 7.90
CA GLU A 101 9.07 32.54 8.81
C GLU A 101 7.71 31.97 9.29
N SER A 102 7.72 31.21 10.38
CA SER A 102 6.54 30.57 10.95
C SER A 102 6.73 30.46 12.45
N ASP A 103 5.71 30.89 13.21
CA ASP A 103 5.71 30.91 14.69
C ASP A 103 5.48 29.50 15.31
N ALA A 104 5.86 28.43 14.61
CA ALA A 104 5.64 27.06 15.08
C ALA A 104 6.78 26.62 16.01
N GLU A 105 6.43 25.97 17.13
CA GLU A 105 7.44 25.34 17.98
C GLU A 105 8.12 24.18 17.24
N PRO A 106 9.46 24.06 17.32
CA PRO A 106 10.19 23.00 16.65
C PRO A 106 9.78 21.63 17.19
N VAL A 107 9.45 20.71 16.30
CA VAL A 107 9.08 19.33 16.64
C VAL A 107 10.34 18.48 16.76
N ASP A 108 10.49 17.76 17.87
CA ASP A 108 11.60 16.81 18.04
C ASP A 108 11.48 15.65 17.04
N VAL A 109 12.57 15.37 16.32
CA VAL A 109 12.67 14.32 15.30
C VAL A 109 12.29 12.94 15.87
N GLU A 110 12.59 12.70 17.15
CA GLU A 110 12.30 11.42 17.79
C GLU A 110 10.80 11.19 18.05
N SER A 111 10.02 12.26 18.09
CA SER A 111 8.56 12.22 18.26
C SER A 111 7.78 11.97 16.96
N LEU A 112 8.46 12.01 15.81
CA LEU A 112 7.86 11.82 14.50
C LEU A 112 7.41 10.38 14.28
N ASP A 113 6.33 10.21 13.50
CA ASP A 113 5.93 8.89 13.02
C ASP A 113 7.03 8.26 12.13
N ASP A 114 7.04 6.93 12.01
CA ASP A 114 8.06 6.21 11.22
C ASP A 114 8.10 6.69 9.75
N ARG A 115 6.98 7.22 9.25
CA ARG A 115 6.82 7.62 7.85
C ARG A 115 7.37 9.02 7.60
N ASP A 116 7.22 9.95 8.52
CA ASP A 116 7.79 11.29 8.55
C ASP A 116 9.30 11.20 8.73
N ARG A 117 9.75 10.38 9.68
CA ARG A 117 11.17 10.08 9.88
C ARG A 117 11.82 9.53 8.61
N PHE A 118 11.16 8.59 7.93
CA PHE A 118 11.63 8.06 6.65
C PHE A 118 11.66 9.15 5.57
N SER A 119 10.61 9.97 5.47
CA SER A 119 10.48 11.00 4.44
C SER A 119 11.53 12.11 4.59
N LEU A 120 11.84 12.50 5.83
CA LEU A 120 12.91 13.44 6.15
C LEU A 120 14.27 12.87 5.73
N ASN A 121 14.58 11.65 6.15
CA ASN A 121 15.83 10.97 5.81
C ASN A 121 15.99 10.75 4.28
N LEU A 122 14.89 10.43 3.58
CA LEU A 122 14.87 10.34 2.12
C LEU A 122 15.20 11.67 1.45
N LEU A 123 14.71 12.79 1.99
CA LEU A 123 14.99 14.12 1.47
C LEU A 123 16.47 14.48 1.64
N ASP A 124 17.04 14.28 2.82
CA ASP A 124 18.44 14.63 3.10
C ASP A 124 19.40 13.83 2.19
N GLN A 125 19.19 12.52 2.06
CA GLN A 125 19.97 11.70 1.13
C GLN A 125 19.79 12.13 -0.34
N TRP A 126 18.60 12.59 -0.72
CA TRP A 126 18.36 13.08 -2.09
C TRP A 126 19.12 14.38 -2.37
N GLU A 127 19.17 15.30 -1.40
CA GLU A 127 19.95 16.55 -1.48
C GLU A 127 21.46 16.26 -1.59
N GLU A 128 21.98 15.33 -0.80
CA GLU A 128 23.38 14.87 -0.87
C GLU A 128 23.75 14.30 -2.26
N LEU A 129 22.87 13.48 -2.83
CA LEU A 129 23.07 12.88 -4.15
C LEU A 129 23.06 13.92 -5.27
N GLN A 130 22.21 14.95 -5.18
CA GLN A 130 22.19 16.06 -6.13
C GLN A 130 23.48 16.90 -6.09
N GLY A 131 24.09 17.04 -4.91
CA GLY A 131 25.38 17.72 -4.77
C GLY A 131 26.55 16.94 -5.39
N THR A 132 26.44 15.61 -5.49
CA THR A 132 27.54 14.75 -5.92
C THR A 132 27.57 14.50 -7.43
N GLN A 133 26.41 14.41 -8.10
CA GLN A 133 26.33 14.10 -9.53
C GLN A 133 25.26 14.92 -10.26
N PRO A 134 25.45 15.25 -11.56
CA PRO A 134 24.50 16.05 -12.33
C PRO A 134 23.17 15.36 -12.65
N ASN A 135 23.08 14.03 -12.48
CA ASN A 135 21.84 13.24 -12.64
C ASN A 135 21.87 11.99 -11.74
N PRO A 136 21.68 12.15 -10.42
CA PRO A 136 21.77 11.03 -9.51
C PRO A 136 20.59 10.07 -9.70
N ARG A 137 20.89 8.76 -9.65
CA ARG A 137 19.85 7.74 -9.57
C ARG A 137 19.57 7.44 -8.11
N LEU A 138 18.28 7.43 -7.75
CA LEU A 138 17.88 7.02 -6.41
C LEU A 138 18.24 5.54 -6.18
N PRO A 139 18.90 5.20 -5.05
CA PRO A 139 19.21 3.81 -4.73
C PRO A 139 17.95 2.94 -4.67
N ALA A 140 18.00 1.73 -5.24
CA ALA A 140 16.87 0.80 -5.24
C ALA A 140 16.28 0.50 -3.84
N PRO A 141 17.09 0.37 -2.75
CA PRO A 141 16.54 0.18 -1.40
C PRO A 141 15.64 1.33 -0.94
N MET A 142 15.96 2.57 -1.33
CA MET A 142 15.18 3.76 -0.99
C MET A 142 13.87 3.77 -1.76
N ILE A 143 13.90 3.41 -3.04
CA ILE A 143 12.69 3.26 -3.88
C ILE A 143 11.75 2.21 -3.26
N CYS A 144 12.28 1.04 -2.89
CA CYS A 144 11.49 -0.03 -2.29
C CYS A 144 10.86 0.40 -0.96
N LYS A 145 11.61 1.11 -0.11
CA LYS A 145 11.08 1.64 1.15
C LYS A 145 10.02 2.72 0.93
N ALA A 146 10.22 3.63 -0.03
CA ALA A 146 9.24 4.67 -0.36
C ALA A 146 7.93 4.06 -0.86
N ILE A 147 8.01 3.07 -1.76
CA ILE A 147 6.83 2.31 -2.23
C ILE A 147 6.14 1.62 -1.06
N ARG A 148 6.90 1.01 -0.16
CA ARG A 148 6.35 0.31 1.00
C ARG A 148 5.57 1.28 1.90
N TYR A 149 6.18 2.35 2.37
CA TYR A 149 5.54 3.29 3.31
C TYR A 149 4.35 4.04 2.70
N GLU A 150 4.41 4.37 1.40
CA GLU A 150 3.32 5.08 0.74
C GLU A 150 2.11 4.17 0.49
N LEU A 151 2.35 2.89 0.18
CA LEU A 151 1.30 1.92 -0.05
C LEU A 151 0.75 1.31 1.25
N GLU A 152 1.56 1.20 2.31
CA GLU A 152 1.12 0.73 3.63
C GLU A 152 0.11 1.72 4.28
N GLY A 153 0.24 3.02 4.03
CA GLY A 153 -0.72 4.03 4.50
C GLY A 153 -2.07 4.03 3.76
N ARG A 154 -2.13 3.45 2.55
CA ARG A 154 -3.32 3.50 1.66
C ARG A 154 -4.03 2.16 1.48
N ASN A 155 -3.36 1.04 1.74
CA ASN A 155 -3.89 -0.29 1.43
C ASN A 155 -4.13 -1.12 2.70
N ALA A 156 -5.38 -1.51 2.91
CA ALA A 156 -5.81 -2.46 3.94
C ALA A 156 -5.43 -3.93 3.62
N CYS A 157 -4.68 -4.20 2.55
CA CYS A 157 -4.36 -5.57 2.15
C CYS A 157 -3.21 -6.12 3.02
N LYS A 158 -3.60 -6.72 4.15
CA LYS A 158 -2.71 -7.36 5.14
C LYS A 158 -1.98 -8.60 4.62
N PHE A 159 -2.42 -9.17 3.49
CA PHE A 159 -1.79 -10.34 2.89
C PHE A 159 -0.53 -9.96 2.14
N ARG A 160 0.53 -9.77 2.92
CA ARG A 160 1.91 -9.66 2.50
C ARG A 160 2.37 -11.06 2.05
N GLY A 161 2.60 -11.21 0.75
CA GLY A 161 3.35 -12.36 0.23
C GLY A 161 4.84 -12.27 0.57
#